data_AF-A0A0S4UK81-F1
#
_entry.id   AF-A0A0S4UK81-F1
#
_cell.length_a   1.000
_cell.length_b   1.000
_cell.length_c   1.000
_cell.angle_alpha   90.00
_cell.angle_beta   90.00
_cell.angle_gamma   90.00
#
_symmetry.space_group_name_H-M   'P 1'
#
loop_
_entity.id
_entity.type
_entity.pdbx_description
1 polymer ?
#
loop_
_entity_poly.entity_id
_entity_poly.type
_entity_poly.pdbx_seq_one_letter_code
_entity_poly.pdbx_strand_id
1 'polypeptide(L)'
;MTWLAFLLREREVATIAALSALGNAAPQLGVHIEAGLNVGLTREEITEAILQMALHAGFPAALNGMFAAKAVFAAQDAAGVAGVDAAGPSVRRDTSN
;
A
#
# COMPACT_ATOMS: atom_id res chain seq x y z
N MET A 1 -21.64 -11.94 4.53
CA MET A 1 -20.85 -10.84 5.12
C MET A 1 -19.47 -10.65 4.47
N THR A 2 -19.11 -11.41 3.42
CA THR A 2 -17.80 -11.37 2.75
C THR A 2 -17.55 -10.11 1.92
N TRP A 3 -18.60 -9.44 1.45
CA TRP A 3 -18.52 -8.22 0.62
C TRP A 3 -17.90 -7.01 1.34
N LEU A 4 -18.03 -6.92 2.66
CA LEU A 4 -17.45 -5.81 3.44
C LEU A 4 -15.92 -5.91 3.54
N ALA A 5 -15.36 -7.11 3.57
CA ALA A 5 -13.91 -7.32 3.61
C ALA A 5 -13.23 -6.94 2.28
N PHE A 6 -13.90 -7.19 1.15
CA PHE A 6 -13.50 -6.77 -0.21
C PHE A 6 -13.66 -5.26 -0.46
N LEU A 7 -14.12 -4.48 0.52
CA LEU A 7 -14.11 -3.03 0.40
C LEU A 7 -12.94 -2.43 1.17
N LEU A 8 -12.36 -3.15 2.13
CA LEU A 8 -11.40 -2.56 3.04
C LEU A 8 -9.99 -2.50 2.44
N ARG A 9 -9.51 -3.59 1.83
CA ARG A 9 -8.19 -3.62 1.16
C ARG A 9 -8.12 -2.62 0.01
N GLU A 10 -9.19 -2.58 -0.78
CA GLU A 10 -9.36 -1.77 -1.97
C GLU A 10 -9.43 -0.28 -1.60
N ARG A 11 -10.06 0.06 -0.47
CA ARG A 11 -10.05 1.43 0.08
C ARG A 11 -8.67 1.86 0.55
N GLU A 12 -7.90 0.98 1.17
CA GLU A 12 -6.52 1.32 1.57
C GLU A 12 -5.64 1.54 0.35
N VAL A 13 -5.73 0.70 -0.69
CA VAL A 13 -5.00 0.92 -1.96
C VAL A 13 -5.34 2.30 -2.56
N ALA A 14 -6.63 2.64 -2.66
CA ALA A 14 -7.06 3.93 -3.19
C ALA A 14 -6.56 5.10 -2.35
N THR A 15 -6.57 4.96 -1.02
CA THR A 15 -6.13 6.01 -0.10
C THR A 15 -4.61 6.21 -0.16
N ILE A 16 -3.84 5.13 -0.19
CA ILE A 16 -2.37 5.15 -0.38
C ILE A 16 -2.02 5.84 -1.70
N ALA A 17 -2.69 5.50 -2.79
CA ALA A 17 -2.47 6.14 -4.09
C ALA A 17 -2.79 7.64 -4.04
N ALA A 18 -3.93 8.03 -3.47
CA ALA A 18 -4.33 9.43 -3.37
C ALA A 18 -3.36 10.28 -2.52
N LEU A 19 -2.94 9.76 -1.36
CA LEU A 19 -1.98 10.44 -0.49
C LEU A 19 -0.58 10.51 -1.11
N SER A 20 -0.18 9.49 -1.86
CA SER A 20 1.07 9.49 -2.63
C SER A 20 1.03 10.51 -3.76
N ALA A 21 -0.09 10.61 -4.48
CA ALA A 21 -0.28 11.60 -5.54
C ALA A 21 -0.24 13.04 -5.01
N LEU A 22 -0.73 13.27 -3.79
CA LEU A 22 -0.66 14.57 -3.13
C LEU A 22 0.80 14.99 -2.82
N GLY A 23 1.70 14.03 -2.60
CA GLY A 23 3.15 14.24 -2.55
C GLY A 23 3.70 14.95 -1.30
N ASN A 24 2.84 15.46 -0.40
CA ASN A 24 3.24 16.19 0.81
C ASN A 24 2.55 15.71 2.10
N ALA A 25 1.84 14.58 2.07
CA ALA A 25 1.07 14.03 3.18
C ALA A 25 1.72 12.78 3.81
N ALA A 26 3.04 12.82 4.02
CA ALA A 26 3.81 11.67 4.50
C ALA A 26 3.30 11.08 5.84
N PRO A 27 2.90 11.85 6.86
CA PRO A 27 2.38 11.29 8.12
C PRO A 27 1.09 10.49 7.91
N GLN A 28 0.16 11.01 7.10
CA GLN A 28 -1.11 10.35 6.79
C GLN A 28 -0.86 9.10 5.93
N LEU A 29 0.04 9.21 4.95
CA LEU A 29 0.43 8.08 4.12
C LEU A 29 1.01 6.94 4.96
N GLY A 30 1.87 7.25 5.94
CA GLY A 30 2.44 6.24 6.84
C GLY A 30 1.36 5.45 7.60
N VAL A 31 0.38 6.15 8.17
CA VAL A 31 -0.75 5.51 8.89
C VAL A 31 -1.54 4.57 7.98
N HIS A 32 -1.81 4.99 6.73
CA HIS A 32 -2.56 4.16 5.78
C HIS A 32 -1.74 2.99 5.21
N ILE A 33 -0.42 3.12 5.13
CA ILE A 33 0.47 1.99 4.78
C ILE A 33 0.42 0.94 5.89
N GLU A 34 0.50 1.35 7.17
CA GLU A 34 0.35 0.42 8.31
C GLU A 34 -1.04 -0.22 8.34
N ALA A 35 -2.10 0.57 8.16
CA ALA A 35 -3.47 0.06 8.07
C ALA A 35 -3.62 -0.94 6.90
N GLY A 36 -3.03 -0.62 5.75
CA GLY A 36 -2.95 -1.47 4.57
C GLY A 36 -2.37 -2.85 4.88
N LEU A 37 -1.20 -2.88 5.54
CA LEU A 37 -0.57 -4.13 5.98
C LEU A 37 -1.47 -4.91 6.95
N ASN A 38 -2.14 -4.23 7.88
CA ASN A 38 -3.03 -4.86 8.86
C ASN A 38 -4.29 -5.49 8.23
N VAL A 39 -4.79 -4.90 7.13
CA VAL A 39 -5.90 -5.49 6.34
C VAL A 39 -5.40 -6.49 5.29
N GLY A 40 -4.10 -6.74 5.28
CA GLY A 40 -3.43 -7.82 4.59
C GLY A 40 -2.76 -7.43 3.28
N LEU A 41 -2.70 -6.15 2.90
CA LEU A 41 -1.93 -5.72 1.72
C LEU A 41 -0.46 -6.14 1.86
N THR A 42 0.11 -6.60 0.76
CA THR A 42 1.55 -6.92 0.67
C THR A 42 2.36 -5.64 0.47
N ARG A 43 3.65 -5.70 0.80
CA ARG A 43 4.57 -4.57 0.58
C ARG A 43 4.70 -4.26 -0.91
N GLU A 44 4.62 -5.29 -1.75
CA GLU A 44 4.62 -5.22 -3.21
C GLU A 44 3.37 -4.49 -3.72
N GLU A 45 2.17 -4.87 -3.28
CA GLU A 45 0.92 -4.18 -3.65
C GLU A 45 0.97 -2.67 -3.30
N ILE A 46 1.50 -2.33 -2.12
CA ILE A 46 1.67 -0.95 -1.67
C ILE A 46 2.71 -0.22 -2.53
N THR A 47 3.85 -0.85 -2.78
CA THR A 47 4.94 -0.29 -3.60
C THR A 47 4.44 0.02 -5.02
N GLU A 48 3.67 -0.88 -5.61
CA GLU A 48 3.13 -0.71 -6.97
C GLU A 48 2.07 0.39 -7.03
N ALA A 49 1.21 0.50 -6.02
CA ALA A 49 0.26 1.61 -5.92
C ALA A 49 0.96 2.97 -5.89
N ILE A 50 2.08 3.08 -5.17
CA ILE A 50 2.91 4.29 -5.11
C ILE A 50 3.66 4.51 -6.43
N LEU A 51 4.21 3.44 -7.03
CA LEU A 51 4.97 3.51 -8.28
C LEU A 51 4.12 4.02 -9.44
N GLN A 52 2.85 3.61 -9.52
CA GLN A 52 1.90 4.13 -10.53
C GLN A 52 1.75 5.65 -10.45
N MET A 53 1.93 6.25 -9.27
CA MET A 53 1.86 7.71 -9.13
C MET A 53 3.04 8.44 -9.78
N ALA A 54 4.14 7.75 -10.13
CA ALA A 54 5.20 8.36 -10.91
C ALA A 54 4.70 8.79 -12.30
N LEU A 55 3.79 8.01 -12.88
CA LEU A 55 3.15 8.30 -14.17
C LEU A 55 1.97 9.28 -14.03
N HIS A 56 1.20 9.19 -12.94
CA HIS A 56 -0.03 9.97 -12.78
C HIS A 56 0.14 11.31 -12.06
N ALA A 57 1.10 11.43 -11.15
CA ALA A 57 1.36 12.61 -10.32
C ALA A 57 2.83 13.10 -10.40
N GLY A 58 3.69 12.36 -11.10
CA GLY A 58 5.09 12.70 -11.33
C GLY A 58 6.06 12.04 -10.34
N PHE A 59 7.31 11.90 -10.79
CA PHE A 59 8.38 11.28 -10.00
C PHE A 59 8.59 11.86 -8.59
N PRO A 60 8.56 13.19 -8.36
CA PRO A 60 8.76 13.74 -7.02
C PRO A 60 7.71 13.25 -6.00
N ALA A 61 6.44 13.20 -6.39
CA ALA A 61 5.35 12.73 -5.53
C ALA A 61 5.51 11.24 -5.20
N ALA A 62 5.79 10.42 -6.21
CA ALA A 62 6.03 8.98 -6.03
C ALA A 62 7.27 8.68 -5.17
N LEU A 63 8.36 9.44 -5.34
CA LEU A 63 9.58 9.28 -4.53
C LEU A 63 9.32 9.63 -3.06
N ASN A 64 8.59 10.72 -2.79
CA ASN A 64 8.20 11.07 -1.42
C ASN A 64 7.35 9.94 -0.79
N GLY A 65 6.42 9.38 -1.57
CA GLY A 65 5.63 8.22 -1.14
C GLY A 65 6.51 7.00 -0.85
N MET A 66 7.50 6.72 -1.70
CA MET A 66 8.40 5.59 -1.54
C MET A 66 9.29 5.72 -0.30
N PHE A 67 9.73 6.95 0.04
CA PHE A 67 10.46 7.20 1.28
C PHE A 67 9.58 6.96 2.51
N ALA A 68 8.31 7.35 2.47
CA ALA A 68 7.37 7.07 3.56
C ALA A 68 7.14 5.55 3.72
N ALA A 69 6.92 4.81 2.62
CA ALA A 69 6.78 3.36 2.66
C ALA A 69 8.02 2.67 3.24
N LYS A 70 9.21 3.07 2.80
CA LYS A 70 10.49 2.56 3.33
C LYS A 70 10.62 2.78 4.83
N ALA A 71 10.20 3.95 5.34
CA ALA A 71 10.26 4.25 6.76
C ALA A 71 9.33 3.34 7.58
N VAL A 72 8.08 3.13 7.12
CA VAL A 72 7.11 2.23 7.79
C VAL A 72 7.60 0.79 7.77
N PHE A 73 8.10 0.32 6.62
CA PHE A 73 8.63 -1.03 6.46
C PHE A 73 9.79 -1.29 7.41
N ALA A 74 10.74 -0.36 7.51
CA ALA A 74 11.86 -0.44 8.45
C ALA A 74 11.39 -0.47 9.91
N ALA A 75 10.35 0.30 10.26
CA ALA A 75 9.78 0.30 11.61
C ALA A 75 9.11 -1.04 11.96
N GLN A 76 8.36 -1.65 11.02
CA GLN A 76 7.73 -2.97 11.19
C GLN A 76 8.79 -4.07 11.34
N ASP A 77 9.85 -4.01 10.53
CA ASP A 77 10.95 -4.98 10.59
C ASP A 77 11.69 -4.89 11.94
N ALA A 78 11.92 -3.68 12.45
CA ALA A 78 12.52 -3.46 13.76
C ALA A 78 11.62 -3.93 14.92
N ALA A 79 10.30 -3.88 14.75
CA ALA A 79 9.33 -4.36 15.71
C ALA A 79 9.14 -5.90 15.70
N GLY A 80 9.84 -6.63 14.81
CA GLY A 80 9.71 -8.09 14.70
C GLY A 80 8.40 -8.54 14.06
N VAL A 81 7.65 -7.63 13.44
CA VAL A 81 6.42 -7.92 12.71
C VAL A 81 6.83 -8.18 11.25
N ALA A 82 7.33 -9.39 10.99
CA ALA A 82 7.60 -9.82 9.62
C ALA A 82 6.27 -9.81 8.86
N GLY A 83 6.16 -8.92 7.86
CA GLY A 83 4.99 -8.84 6.99
C GLY A 83 4.71 -10.20 6.37
N VAL A 84 3.43 -10.57 6.31
CA VAL A 84 2.95 -11.81 5.70
C VAL A 84 3.41 -11.82 4.23
N ASP A 85 4.49 -12.57 4.02
CA ASP A 85 4.92 -13.26 2.82
C ASP A 85 5.33 -12.42 1.60
N ALA A 86 6.62 -12.54 1.25
CA ALA A 86 7.20 -12.27 -0.07
C ALA A 86 6.76 -13.31 -1.14
N ALA A 87 5.48 -13.69 -1.15
CA ALA A 87 4.98 -14.84 -1.89
C ALA A 87 3.86 -14.46 -2.88
N GLY A 88 4.26 -13.94 -4.03
CA GLY A 88 3.51 -13.99 -5.30
C GLY A 88 2.19 -13.20 -5.34
N PRO A 89 1.75 -12.79 -6.55
CA PRO A 89 0.53 -12.00 -6.67
C PRO A 89 -0.67 -12.84 -6.22
N SER A 90 -1.46 -12.33 -5.27
CA SER A 90 -2.81 -12.85 -5.02
C SER A 90 -3.73 -12.41 -6.16
N VAL A 91 -3.48 -12.95 -7.36
CA VAL A 91 -4.50 -13.06 -8.41
C VAL A 91 -5.55 -14.01 -7.85
N ARG A 92 -6.55 -13.45 -7.18
CA ARG A 92 -7.80 -14.17 -6.97
C ARG A 92 -8.42 -14.37 -8.35
N ARG A 93 -8.20 -15.54 -8.96
CA ARG A 93 -8.97 -15.99 -10.12
C ARG A 93 -10.40 -16.18 -9.64
N ASP A 94 -11.25 -15.17 -9.81
CA ASP A 94 -12.69 -15.36 -9.78
C ASP A 94 -13.12 -15.96 -11.13
N THR A 95 -13.17 -17.28 -11.17
CA THR A 95 -13.91 -18.00 -12.20
C THR A 95 -15.38 -17.60 -12.11
N SER A 96 -15.80 -16.62 -12.90
CA SER A 96 -17.21 -16.32 -13.22
C SER A 96 -17.31 -15.55 -14.54
N ASN A 97 -16.76 -16.12 -15.62
CA ASN A 97 -17.39 -16.29 -16.93
C ASN A 97 -16.51 -17.24 -17.78
#